data_AF-A0A2W5N9A3-F1
#
_entry.id   AF-A0A2W5N9A3-F1
#
_cell.length_a   1.000
_cell.length_b   1.000
_cell.length_c   1.000
_cell.angle_alpha   90.00
_cell.angle_beta   90.00
_cell.angle_gamma   90.00
#
_symmetry.space_group_name_H-M   'P 1'
#
loop_
_entity.id
_entity.type
_entity.pdbx_description
1 polymer ?
#
loop_
_entity_poly.entity_id
_entity_poly.type
_entity_poly.pdbx_seq_one_letter_code
_entity_poly.pdbx_strand_id
1 'polypeptide(L)'
;MTGAPRRAALWIRALDWSGFASGAAGLLALLLLWELAVDFVSSGNGTIPSPLGIARQMRADGLAFYAEAASHTVSAAARGWLWGNGLAIALALVAVAIPFLERPILQLGVVSYCLPIVAIGPLMMILFSGDTPKVVLAALSVFFTTLIGTVTGLRHVDRAMLDLVHGFGGGTWSKLFKVRLIAALPHLFAALRVAAPAAILGAIVGEYMGGTETGLGLMLVNSQQGMEIARTWAIAVVASLLAAAAYLATSLVARLMTPWSREISIDIGAVHAAPGKPGGWLLAIASAIGSLALVLFVWWALLRGFSVPPFFGKGPVEVWNYLVDPLTGAQNRAALAREAVITIRDSATGLVIGSLAAVLVAVAFNLWGGVETAFMGVAIALRSVPLVAMAPLVTLVFGRNMMAVVMIGAIVTFFPTLVNVTLALAQTPARSRDLMRVFGASRLKTLMAVQVPSALPALFTSLRVAAPLAITGALLAAWLATGKGLGYGIVTTAAVSDYEGLWARVALTTAFSILLYALIGLVERIVLRAYAS
;
A
#
# COMPACT_ATOMS: atom_id res chain seq x y z
N MET A 1 -53.33 1.70 -4.79
CA MET A 1 -53.39 3.15 -5.10
C MET A 1 -52.01 3.74 -4.88
N THR A 2 -51.61 4.58 -5.82
CA THR A 2 -50.23 4.91 -6.24
C THR A 2 -49.53 5.92 -5.34
N GLY A 3 -48.25 5.67 -5.07
CA GLY A 3 -47.36 6.62 -4.37
C GLY A 3 -45.89 6.26 -4.56
N ALA A 4 -45.44 6.07 -5.81
CA ALA A 4 -44.02 6.00 -6.10
C ALA A 4 -43.38 7.38 -5.84
N PRO A 5 -42.40 7.53 -4.93
CA PRO A 5 -41.74 8.81 -4.77
C PRO A 5 -40.84 9.04 -5.99
N ARG A 6 -41.05 10.19 -6.66
CA ARG A 6 -40.19 10.75 -7.72
C ARG A 6 -38.73 10.86 -7.25
N ARG A 7 -37.96 9.77 -7.35
CA ARG A 7 -36.53 9.72 -6.98
C ARG A 7 -35.58 9.96 -8.16
N ALA A 8 -36.08 10.18 -9.38
CA ALA A 8 -35.23 10.37 -10.56
C ALA A 8 -34.78 11.83 -10.79
N ALA A 9 -35.39 12.83 -10.13
CA ALA A 9 -35.17 14.25 -10.45
C ALA A 9 -34.30 15.04 -9.44
N LEU A 10 -33.78 14.41 -8.38
CA LEU A 10 -32.95 15.09 -7.36
C LEU A 10 -31.44 15.03 -7.62
N TRP A 11 -30.99 14.30 -8.65
CA TRP A 11 -29.57 13.99 -8.86
C TRP A 11 -28.76 15.13 -9.49
N ILE A 12 -29.40 16.09 -10.16
CA ILE A 12 -28.70 17.22 -10.80
C ILE A 12 -28.52 18.42 -9.85
N ARG A 13 -29.20 18.45 -8.69
CA ARG A 13 -29.18 19.60 -7.75
C ARG A 13 -28.34 19.41 -6.49
N ALA A 14 -27.55 18.33 -6.39
CA ALA A 14 -26.62 18.12 -5.28
C ALA A 14 -25.15 17.99 -5.74
N LEU A 15 -24.82 18.58 -6.89
CA LEU A 15 -23.45 19.07 -7.07
C LEU A 15 -23.37 20.36 -6.28
N ASP A 16 -22.76 20.32 -5.10
CA ASP A 16 -22.42 21.54 -4.38
C ASP A 16 -21.39 22.30 -5.24
N TRP A 17 -21.89 23.19 -6.10
CA TRP A 17 -21.09 23.98 -7.01
C TRP A 17 -20.07 24.83 -6.26
N SER A 18 -20.31 25.16 -4.98
CA SER A 18 -19.36 25.88 -4.14
C SER A 18 -18.20 24.99 -3.69
N GLY A 19 -18.46 23.73 -3.35
CA GLY A 19 -17.45 22.71 -3.06
C GLY A 19 -16.62 22.32 -4.29
N PHE A 20 -17.26 22.17 -5.45
CA PHE A 20 -16.57 21.89 -6.71
C PHE A 20 -15.72 23.09 -7.18
N ALA A 21 -16.27 24.31 -7.12
CA ALA A 21 -15.54 25.52 -7.50
C ALA A 21 -14.36 25.80 -6.57
N SER A 22 -14.50 25.58 -5.26
CA SER A 22 -13.37 25.72 -4.31
C SER A 22 -12.30 24.66 -4.51
N GLY A 23 -12.68 23.41 -4.80
CA GLY A 23 -11.73 22.35 -5.18
C GLY A 23 -10.98 22.65 -6.48
N ALA A 24 -11.70 23.08 -7.53
CA ALA A 24 -11.12 23.46 -8.81
C ALA A 24 -10.22 24.70 -8.69
N ALA A 25 -10.63 25.71 -7.92
CA ALA A 25 -9.82 26.89 -7.64
C ALA A 25 -8.55 26.54 -6.85
N GLY A 26 -8.65 25.64 -5.87
CA GLY A 26 -7.48 25.14 -5.13
C GLY A 26 -6.49 24.40 -6.02
N LEU A 27 -6.98 23.54 -6.93
CA LEU A 27 -6.15 22.84 -7.90
C LEU A 27 -5.49 23.81 -8.89
N LEU A 28 -6.24 24.78 -9.41
CA LEU A 28 -5.70 25.81 -10.32
C LEU A 28 -4.64 26.67 -9.61
N ALA A 29 -4.91 27.08 -8.36
CA ALA A 29 -3.93 27.81 -7.56
C ALA A 29 -2.66 26.99 -7.35
N LEU A 30 -2.78 25.68 -7.08
CA LEU A 30 -1.63 24.79 -6.96
C LEU A 30 -0.83 24.68 -8.28
N LEU A 31 -1.51 24.50 -9.40
CA LEU A 31 -0.86 24.41 -10.72
C LEU A 31 -0.17 25.72 -11.09
N LEU A 32 -0.79 26.86 -10.80
CA LEU A 32 -0.18 28.18 -11.00
C LEU A 32 1.03 28.39 -10.09
N LEU A 33 0.92 28.01 -8.80
CA LEU A 33 2.05 28.06 -7.88
C LEU A 33 3.19 27.14 -8.33
N TRP A 34 2.88 25.96 -8.88
CA TRP A 34 3.89 25.05 -9.43
C TRP A 34 4.56 25.63 -10.68
N GLU A 35 3.80 26.19 -11.63
CA GLU A 35 4.35 26.88 -12.81
C GLU A 35 5.30 28.01 -12.39
N LEU A 36 4.86 28.88 -11.48
CA LEU A 36 5.67 30.00 -10.97
C LEU A 36 6.89 29.53 -10.16
N ALA A 37 6.75 28.47 -9.36
CA ALA A 37 7.85 27.91 -8.57
C ALA A 37 8.91 27.27 -9.46
N VAL A 38 8.52 26.64 -10.57
CA VAL A 38 9.47 26.09 -11.55
C VAL A 38 10.27 27.21 -12.18
N ASP A 39 9.63 28.31 -12.57
CA ASP A 39 10.33 29.47 -13.16
C ASP A 39 11.33 30.10 -12.17
N PHE A 40 11.00 30.12 -10.88
CA PHE A 40 11.87 30.64 -9.83
C PHE A 40 13.04 29.69 -9.47
N VAL A 41 12.78 28.38 -9.40
CA VAL A 41 13.74 27.35 -8.96
C VAL A 41 14.61 26.84 -10.12
N SER A 42 14.13 26.89 -11.37
CA SER A 42 14.78 26.27 -12.54
C SER A 42 15.77 27.19 -13.27
N SER A 43 16.27 28.24 -12.62
CA SER A 43 17.30 29.14 -13.16
C SER A 43 18.68 28.47 -13.39
N GLY A 44 18.76 27.13 -13.49
CA GLY A 44 20.01 26.41 -13.76
C GLY A 44 19.89 25.08 -14.51
N ASN A 45 19.01 24.13 -14.13
CA ASN A 45 19.17 22.71 -14.53
C ASN A 45 17.94 21.97 -15.11
N GLY A 46 16.77 22.60 -15.26
CA GLY A 46 15.61 21.98 -15.95
C GLY A 46 15.05 20.68 -15.36
N THR A 47 15.33 20.40 -14.08
CA THR A 47 15.06 19.10 -13.44
C THR A 47 13.57 18.79 -13.18
N ILE A 48 12.76 19.84 -12.97
CA ILE A 48 11.31 19.72 -12.73
C ILE A 48 10.60 20.45 -13.87
N PRO A 49 9.84 19.75 -14.72
CA PRO A 49 9.12 20.38 -15.80
C PRO A 49 7.92 21.15 -15.25
N SER A 50 7.59 22.27 -15.88
CA SER A 50 6.37 23.00 -15.55
C SER A 50 5.13 22.19 -15.99
N PRO A 51 3.98 22.33 -15.32
CA PRO A 51 2.71 21.76 -15.77
C PRO A 51 2.45 21.98 -17.26
N LEU A 52 2.73 23.18 -17.75
CA LEU A 52 2.59 23.51 -19.17
C LEU A 52 3.60 22.76 -20.05
N GLY A 53 4.84 22.58 -19.57
CA GLY A 53 5.86 21.76 -20.22
C GLY A 53 5.43 20.30 -20.38
N ILE A 54 4.84 19.71 -19.33
CA ILE A 54 4.28 18.35 -19.38
C ILE A 54 3.14 18.29 -20.41
N ALA A 55 2.23 19.27 -20.41
CA ALA A 55 1.11 19.31 -21.35
C ALA A 55 1.57 19.47 -22.81
N ARG A 56 2.60 20.28 -23.06
CA ARG A 56 3.23 20.44 -24.37
C ARG A 56 3.87 19.12 -24.83
N GLN A 57 4.57 18.43 -23.94
CA GLN A 57 5.16 17.12 -24.22
C GLN A 57 4.09 16.09 -24.56
N MET A 58 3.01 16.00 -23.77
CA MET A 58 1.89 15.09 -24.04
C MET A 58 1.24 15.36 -25.40
N ARG A 59 1.15 16.63 -25.80
CA ARG A 59 0.65 17.02 -27.12
C ARG A 59 1.61 16.63 -28.24
N ALA A 60 2.91 16.83 -28.05
CA ALA A 60 3.94 16.48 -29.03
C ALA A 60 4.02 14.97 -29.26
N ASP A 61 3.89 14.17 -28.20
CA ASP A 61 3.89 12.72 -28.27
C ASP A 61 2.62 12.12 -28.87
N GLY A 62 1.49 12.84 -28.73
CA GLY A 62 0.18 12.41 -29.21
C GLY A 62 -0.53 11.44 -28.26
N LEU A 63 -1.87 11.50 -28.24
CA LEU A 63 -2.68 10.68 -27.33
C LEU A 63 -2.61 9.17 -27.64
N ALA A 64 -2.44 8.81 -28.91
CA ALA A 64 -2.36 7.40 -29.34
C ALA A 64 -1.17 6.68 -28.69
N PHE A 65 -0.03 7.37 -28.60
CA PHE A 65 1.19 6.85 -28.00
C PHE A 65 1.01 6.47 -26.52
N TYR A 66 0.34 7.32 -25.74
CA TYR A 66 0.00 6.99 -24.34
C TYR A 66 -1.12 5.96 -24.23
N ALA A 67 -2.13 6.01 -25.11
CA ALA A 67 -3.27 5.11 -25.08
C ALA A 67 -2.88 3.66 -25.36
N GLU A 68 -1.97 3.42 -26.30
CA GLU A 68 -1.43 2.10 -26.58
C GLU A 68 -0.72 1.52 -25.35
N ALA A 69 0.26 2.24 -24.80
CA ALA A 69 0.97 1.82 -23.59
C ALA A 69 0.01 1.60 -22.40
N ALA A 70 -0.94 2.52 -22.19
CA ALA A 70 -1.96 2.43 -21.15
C ALA A 70 -2.84 1.18 -21.30
N SER A 71 -3.22 0.79 -22.51
CA SER A 71 -4.09 -0.36 -22.74
C SER A 71 -3.45 -1.67 -22.28
N HIS A 72 -2.15 -1.86 -22.53
CA HIS A 72 -1.39 -3.02 -22.07
C HIS A 72 -1.28 -3.06 -20.55
N THR A 73 -0.97 -1.91 -19.92
CA THR A 73 -0.90 -1.79 -18.46
C THR A 73 -2.25 -2.07 -17.82
N VAL A 74 -3.35 -1.51 -18.34
CA VAL A 74 -4.71 -1.73 -17.84
C VAL A 74 -5.12 -3.19 -18.02
N SER A 75 -4.79 -3.83 -19.15
CA SER A 75 -5.08 -5.26 -19.37
C SER A 75 -4.37 -6.18 -18.38
N ALA A 76 -3.08 -5.92 -18.12
CA ALA A 76 -2.31 -6.65 -17.12
C ALA A 76 -2.87 -6.41 -15.70
N ALA A 77 -3.13 -5.16 -15.35
CA ALA A 77 -3.68 -4.78 -14.06
C ALA A 77 -5.07 -5.36 -13.83
N ALA A 78 -5.96 -5.35 -14.84
CA ALA A 78 -7.31 -5.91 -14.73
C ALA A 78 -7.28 -7.42 -14.48
N ARG A 79 -6.44 -8.17 -15.20
CA ARG A 79 -6.23 -9.61 -14.96
C ARG A 79 -5.66 -9.87 -13.56
N GLY A 80 -4.65 -9.10 -13.14
CA GLY A 80 -4.05 -9.23 -11.81
C GLY A 80 -5.05 -8.90 -10.70
N TRP A 81 -5.84 -7.83 -10.88
CA TRP A 81 -6.91 -7.43 -9.98
C TRP A 81 -7.96 -8.54 -9.85
N LEU A 82 -8.39 -9.17 -10.95
CA LEU A 82 -9.36 -10.27 -10.92
C LEU A 82 -8.82 -11.49 -10.15
N TRP A 83 -7.63 -11.97 -10.51
CA TRP A 83 -7.04 -13.17 -9.87
C TRP A 83 -6.68 -12.93 -8.40
N GLY A 84 -6.04 -11.79 -8.09
CA GLY A 84 -5.64 -11.45 -6.74
C GLY A 84 -6.83 -11.27 -5.80
N ASN A 85 -7.88 -10.55 -6.24
CA ASN A 85 -9.10 -10.39 -5.44
C ASN A 85 -9.91 -11.68 -5.35
N GLY A 86 -10.02 -12.44 -6.44
CA GLY A 86 -10.71 -13.73 -6.45
C GLY A 86 -10.12 -14.70 -5.44
N LEU A 87 -8.80 -14.86 -5.43
CA LEU A 87 -8.09 -15.70 -4.46
C LEU A 87 -8.24 -15.17 -3.03
N ALA A 88 -8.12 -13.85 -2.83
CA ALA A 88 -8.26 -13.23 -1.51
C ALA A 88 -9.66 -13.41 -0.92
N ILE A 89 -10.71 -13.24 -1.73
CA ILE A 89 -12.11 -13.44 -1.30
C ILE A 89 -12.36 -14.91 -1.00
N ALA A 90 -11.88 -15.83 -1.85
CA ALA A 90 -12.02 -17.27 -1.62
C ALA A 90 -11.36 -17.68 -0.28
N LEU A 91 -10.13 -17.23 -0.03
CA LEU A 91 -9.43 -17.50 1.22
C LEU A 91 -10.11 -16.81 2.43
N ALA A 92 -10.66 -15.61 2.28
CA ALA A 92 -11.43 -14.95 3.33
C ALA A 92 -12.68 -15.74 3.73
N LEU A 93 -13.40 -16.30 2.75
CA LEU A 93 -14.56 -17.15 2.98
C LEU A 93 -14.15 -18.44 3.71
N VAL A 94 -13.05 -19.07 3.29
CA VAL A 94 -12.49 -20.26 3.99
C VAL A 94 -12.09 -19.92 5.41
N ALA A 95 -11.41 -18.79 5.65
CA ALA A 95 -11.00 -18.33 6.97
C ALA A 95 -12.19 -18.11 7.92
N VAL A 96 -13.34 -17.65 7.41
CA VAL A 96 -14.54 -17.42 8.22
C VAL A 96 -15.39 -18.67 8.38
N ALA A 97 -15.41 -19.56 7.38
CA ALA A 97 -16.12 -20.83 7.44
C ALA A 97 -15.43 -21.85 8.34
N ILE A 98 -14.09 -21.85 8.37
CA ILE A 98 -13.26 -22.79 9.12
C ILE A 98 -12.38 -22.02 10.12
N PRO A 99 -12.82 -21.84 11.38
CA PRO A 99 -12.12 -21.02 12.37
C PRO A 99 -10.65 -21.40 12.61
N PHE A 100 -10.31 -22.68 12.41
CA PHE A 100 -8.93 -23.17 12.53
C PHE A 100 -8.00 -22.59 11.45
N LEU A 101 -8.49 -22.38 10.23
CA LEU A 101 -7.71 -21.85 9.10
C LEU A 101 -7.60 -20.32 9.12
N GLU A 102 -8.40 -19.64 9.95
CA GLU A 102 -8.40 -18.18 10.05
C GLU A 102 -7.01 -17.60 10.31
N ARG A 103 -6.36 -18.05 11.40
CA ARG A 103 -5.04 -17.54 11.80
C ARG A 103 -3.98 -17.85 10.74
N PRO A 104 -3.84 -19.08 10.22
CA PRO A 104 -2.95 -19.38 9.10
C PRO A 104 -3.16 -18.49 7.89
N ILE A 105 -4.41 -18.29 7.45
CA ILE A 105 -4.73 -17.49 6.25
C ILE A 105 -4.39 -16.01 6.47
N LEU A 106 -4.73 -15.44 7.63
CA LEU A 106 -4.38 -14.06 7.96
C LEU A 106 -2.86 -13.87 8.07
N GLN A 107 -2.13 -14.85 8.61
CA GLN A 107 -0.67 -14.84 8.64
C GLN A 107 -0.07 -14.84 7.24
N LEU A 108 -0.57 -15.69 6.34
CA LEU A 108 -0.15 -15.68 4.93
C LEU A 108 -0.46 -14.35 4.25
N GLY A 109 -1.59 -13.72 4.59
CA GLY A 109 -1.90 -12.35 4.20
C GLY A 109 -0.80 -11.36 4.61
N VAL A 110 -0.44 -11.33 5.90
CA VAL A 110 0.61 -10.43 6.41
C VAL A 110 1.96 -10.72 5.76
N VAL A 111 2.32 -11.99 5.57
CA VAL A 111 3.57 -12.38 4.89
C VAL A 111 3.55 -11.88 3.45
N SER A 112 2.46 -12.07 2.72
CA SER A 112 2.29 -11.55 1.35
C SER A 112 2.41 -10.03 1.29
N TYR A 113 1.95 -9.32 2.31
CA TYR A 113 2.12 -7.87 2.41
C TYR A 113 3.56 -7.45 2.69
N CYS A 114 4.26 -8.26 3.48
CA CYS A 114 5.67 -8.02 3.84
C CYS A 114 6.63 -8.38 2.70
N LEU A 115 6.20 -9.18 1.72
CA LEU A 115 6.95 -9.49 0.49
C LEU A 115 7.04 -8.22 -0.38
N PRO A 116 8.23 -7.60 -0.53
CA PRO A 116 8.36 -6.43 -1.36
C PRO A 116 8.23 -6.81 -2.83
N ILE A 117 7.32 -6.17 -3.56
CA ILE A 117 7.04 -6.46 -4.98
C ILE A 117 8.33 -6.38 -5.82
N VAL A 118 9.19 -5.42 -5.51
CA VAL A 118 10.49 -5.19 -6.18
C VAL A 118 11.47 -6.33 -5.93
N ALA A 119 11.38 -7.00 -4.79
CA ALA A 119 12.20 -8.16 -4.48
C ALA A 119 11.73 -9.40 -5.28
N ILE A 120 10.42 -9.52 -5.49
CA ILE A 120 9.77 -10.64 -6.19
C ILE A 120 9.82 -10.47 -7.71
N GLY A 121 9.90 -9.24 -8.21
CA GLY A 121 9.85 -8.94 -9.65
C GLY A 121 10.81 -9.73 -10.52
N PRO A 122 12.13 -9.77 -10.22
CA PRO A 122 13.08 -10.53 -11.03
C PRO A 122 12.76 -12.03 -11.02
N LEU A 123 12.32 -12.58 -9.88
CA LEU A 123 11.91 -13.98 -9.78
C LEU A 123 10.72 -14.27 -10.70
N MET A 124 9.73 -13.36 -10.77
CA MET A 124 8.58 -13.57 -11.66
C MET A 124 8.98 -13.56 -13.13
N MET A 125 9.95 -12.72 -13.51
CA MET A 125 10.44 -12.63 -14.90
C MET A 125 11.26 -13.85 -15.32
N ILE A 126 11.94 -14.46 -14.37
CA ILE A 126 12.69 -15.69 -14.61
C ILE A 126 11.74 -16.89 -14.73
N LEU A 127 10.69 -16.92 -13.90
CA LEU A 127 9.78 -18.06 -13.80
C LEU A 127 8.69 -18.07 -14.88
N PHE A 128 8.26 -16.90 -15.35
CA PHE A 128 7.16 -16.78 -16.28
C PHE A 128 7.53 -15.91 -17.48
N SER A 129 6.94 -16.21 -18.63
CA SER A 129 7.09 -15.44 -19.87
C SER A 129 5.85 -14.62 -20.20
N GLY A 130 6.03 -13.68 -21.14
CA GLY A 130 4.97 -12.79 -21.62
C GLY A 130 4.40 -11.90 -20.53
N ASP A 131 3.08 -11.72 -20.52
CA ASP A 131 2.41 -10.81 -19.58
C ASP A 131 2.26 -11.36 -18.15
N THR A 132 2.57 -12.64 -17.93
CA THR A 132 2.30 -13.32 -16.65
C THR A 132 3.02 -12.66 -15.46
N PRO A 133 4.32 -12.28 -15.52
CA PRO A 133 5.00 -11.62 -14.41
C PRO A 133 4.27 -10.36 -13.92
N LYS A 134 3.91 -9.44 -14.83
CA LYS A 134 3.21 -8.19 -14.47
C LYS A 134 1.79 -8.44 -13.94
N VAL A 135 1.10 -9.47 -14.44
CA VAL A 135 -0.21 -9.90 -13.89
C VAL A 135 -0.06 -10.43 -12.46
N VAL A 136 0.96 -11.25 -12.18
CA VAL A 136 1.21 -11.80 -10.84
C VAL A 136 1.60 -10.68 -9.86
N LEU A 137 2.47 -9.76 -10.26
CA LEU A 137 2.84 -8.62 -9.43
C LEU A 137 1.63 -7.71 -9.14
N ALA A 138 0.75 -7.48 -10.12
CA ALA A 138 -0.52 -6.79 -9.90
C ALA A 138 -1.46 -7.55 -8.95
N ALA A 139 -1.52 -8.88 -9.04
CA ALA A 139 -2.31 -9.72 -8.13
C ALA A 139 -1.78 -9.68 -6.69
N LEU A 140 -0.46 -9.73 -6.51
CA LEU A 140 0.18 -9.63 -5.19
C LEU A 140 -0.10 -8.27 -4.53
N SER A 141 -0.09 -7.18 -5.30
CA SER A 141 -0.39 -5.83 -4.80
C SER A 141 -1.80 -5.68 -4.20
N VAL A 142 -2.77 -6.48 -4.65
CA VAL A 142 -4.17 -6.37 -4.21
C VAL A 142 -4.56 -7.42 -3.18
N PHE A 143 -3.86 -8.57 -3.18
CA PHE A 143 -4.23 -9.75 -2.43
C PHE A 143 -4.45 -9.46 -0.94
N PHE A 144 -3.47 -8.84 -0.28
CA PHE A 144 -3.54 -8.57 1.16
C PHE A 144 -4.71 -7.65 1.53
N THR A 145 -4.81 -6.51 0.85
CA THR A 145 -5.82 -5.49 1.14
C THR A 145 -7.23 -6.07 1.04
N THR A 146 -7.49 -6.88 0.01
CA THR A 146 -8.78 -7.52 -0.19
C THR A 146 -9.03 -8.66 0.78
N LEU A 147 -8.02 -9.46 1.10
CA LEU A 147 -8.14 -10.54 2.09
C LEU A 147 -8.57 -9.98 3.44
N ILE A 148 -7.84 -8.98 3.94
CA ILE A 148 -8.12 -8.35 5.23
C ILE A 148 -9.47 -7.64 5.20
N GLY A 149 -9.74 -6.82 4.19
CA GLY A 149 -11.02 -6.10 4.09
C GLY A 149 -12.22 -7.03 4.06
N THR A 150 -12.11 -8.17 3.36
CA THR A 150 -13.17 -9.18 3.30
C THR A 150 -13.35 -9.90 4.64
N VAL A 151 -12.26 -10.35 5.29
CA VAL A 151 -12.36 -11.02 6.60
C VAL A 151 -12.95 -10.08 7.65
N THR A 152 -12.49 -8.82 7.70
CA THR A 152 -13.01 -7.81 8.62
C THR A 152 -14.49 -7.55 8.36
N GLY A 153 -14.90 -7.37 7.10
CA GLY A 153 -16.31 -7.19 6.73
C GLY A 153 -17.21 -8.36 7.15
N LEU A 154 -16.75 -9.60 6.92
CA LEU A 154 -17.49 -10.81 7.31
C LEU A 154 -17.64 -10.96 8.83
N ARG A 155 -16.78 -10.28 9.62
CA ARG A 155 -16.81 -10.29 11.10
C ARG A 155 -17.54 -9.12 11.72
N HIS A 156 -17.66 -8.01 11.00
CA HIS A 156 -18.27 -6.77 11.51
C HIS A 156 -19.82 -6.83 11.62
N VAL A 157 -20.39 -8.02 11.57
CA VAL A 157 -21.83 -8.26 11.63
C VAL A 157 -22.33 -8.24 13.08
N ASP A 158 -23.46 -7.57 13.29
CA ASP A 158 -24.14 -7.55 14.58
C ASP A 158 -24.47 -8.97 15.06
N ARG A 159 -24.09 -9.28 16.31
CA ARG A 159 -24.37 -10.57 16.94
C ARG A 159 -25.86 -10.84 17.00
N ALA A 160 -26.70 -9.83 17.22
CA ALA A 160 -28.15 -9.98 17.27
C ALA A 160 -28.72 -10.57 15.96
N MET A 161 -28.18 -10.18 14.80
CA MET A 161 -28.59 -10.75 13.51
C MET A 161 -28.17 -12.21 13.36
N LEU A 162 -27.00 -12.58 13.90
CA LEU A 162 -26.52 -13.97 13.88
C LEU A 162 -27.32 -14.86 14.85
N ASP A 163 -27.72 -14.31 16.00
CA ASP A 163 -28.52 -14.98 17.01
C ASP A 163 -29.97 -15.17 16.53
N LEU A 164 -30.53 -14.21 15.79
CA LEU A 164 -31.82 -14.36 15.11
C LEU A 164 -31.81 -15.57 14.18
N VAL A 165 -30.82 -15.66 13.27
CA VAL A 165 -30.69 -16.80 12.35
C VAL A 165 -30.54 -18.12 13.12
N HIS A 166 -29.82 -18.11 14.24
CA HIS A 166 -29.67 -19.30 15.09
C HIS A 166 -31.00 -19.70 15.74
N GLY A 167 -31.77 -18.74 16.25
CA GLY A 167 -33.09 -18.96 16.86
C GLY A 167 -34.11 -19.56 15.90
N PHE A 168 -34.00 -19.26 14.60
CA PHE A 168 -34.79 -19.90 13.54
C PHE A 168 -34.22 -21.24 13.02
N GLY A 169 -33.23 -21.84 13.72
CA GLY A 169 -32.63 -23.13 13.35
C GLY A 169 -31.54 -23.04 12.26
N GLY A 170 -31.08 -21.84 11.91
CA GLY A 170 -30.05 -21.62 10.89
C GLY A 170 -28.64 -21.99 11.36
N GLY A 171 -27.94 -22.80 10.56
CA GLY A 171 -26.54 -23.19 10.78
C GLY A 171 -25.51 -22.17 10.30
N THR A 172 -24.23 -22.54 10.36
CA THR A 172 -23.08 -21.69 9.95
C THR A 172 -23.19 -21.21 8.51
N TRP A 173 -23.64 -22.07 7.60
CA TRP A 173 -23.84 -21.73 6.19
C TRP A 173 -24.96 -20.72 5.97
N SER A 174 -26.05 -20.83 6.73
CA SER A 174 -27.14 -19.84 6.70
C SER A 174 -26.66 -18.49 7.21
N LYS A 175 -25.91 -18.47 8.33
CA LYS A 175 -25.28 -17.25 8.86
C LYS A 175 -24.32 -16.62 7.85
N LEU A 176 -23.52 -17.44 7.15
CA LEU A 176 -22.55 -16.97 6.17
C LEU A 176 -23.23 -16.34 4.95
N PHE A 177 -24.08 -17.08 4.24
CA PHE A 177 -24.64 -16.61 2.97
C PHE A 177 -25.81 -15.64 3.13
N LYS A 178 -26.65 -15.77 4.17
CA LYS A 178 -27.83 -14.90 4.33
C LYS A 178 -27.55 -13.61 5.09
N VAL A 179 -26.50 -13.57 5.92
CA VAL A 179 -26.20 -12.39 6.75
C VAL A 179 -24.80 -11.87 6.46
N ARG A 180 -23.77 -12.68 6.70
CA ARG A 180 -22.37 -12.19 6.64
C ARG A 180 -21.98 -11.69 5.27
N LEU A 181 -22.28 -12.43 4.20
CA LEU A 181 -21.87 -12.04 2.85
C LEU A 181 -22.48 -10.70 2.44
N ILE A 182 -23.77 -10.49 2.72
CA ILE A 182 -24.50 -9.25 2.38
C ILE A 182 -23.99 -8.08 3.23
N ALA A 183 -23.85 -8.29 4.54
CA ALA A 183 -23.36 -7.26 5.45
C ALA A 183 -21.88 -6.89 5.20
N ALA A 184 -21.09 -7.81 4.64
CA ALA A 184 -19.69 -7.59 4.31
C ALA A 184 -19.48 -6.81 3.01
N LEU A 185 -20.48 -6.72 2.11
CA LEU A 185 -20.34 -6.07 0.81
C LEU A 185 -19.74 -4.66 0.88
N PRO A 186 -20.17 -3.76 1.80
CA PRO A 186 -19.59 -2.42 1.89
C PRO A 186 -18.09 -2.44 2.21
N HIS A 187 -17.65 -3.35 3.08
CA HIS A 187 -16.25 -3.50 3.45
C HIS A 187 -15.43 -4.14 2.34
N LEU A 188 -16.00 -5.15 1.66
CA LEU A 188 -15.39 -5.77 0.49
C LEU A 188 -15.17 -4.74 -0.62
N PHE A 189 -16.21 -3.99 -0.99
CA PHE A 189 -16.09 -2.95 -2.01
C PHE A 189 -15.17 -1.82 -1.59
N ALA A 190 -15.12 -1.48 -0.30
CA ALA A 190 -14.11 -0.58 0.20
C ALA A 190 -12.71 -1.12 -0.14
N ALA A 191 -12.41 -2.38 0.19
CA ALA A 191 -11.11 -3.00 -0.10
C ALA A 191 -10.79 -3.04 -1.59
N LEU A 192 -11.78 -3.38 -2.42
CA LEU A 192 -11.65 -3.40 -3.88
C LEU A 192 -11.30 -2.01 -4.45
N ARG A 193 -11.87 -0.92 -3.90
CA ARG A 193 -11.52 0.45 -4.31
C ARG A 193 -10.05 0.76 -4.07
N VAL A 194 -9.49 0.33 -2.94
CA VAL A 194 -8.06 0.53 -2.60
C VAL A 194 -7.16 -0.40 -3.44
N ALA A 195 -7.63 -1.62 -3.72
CA ALA A 195 -6.94 -2.59 -4.56
C ALA A 195 -6.79 -2.12 -6.02
N ALA A 196 -7.79 -1.42 -6.58
CA ALA A 196 -7.78 -1.05 -8.00
C ALA A 196 -6.55 -0.20 -8.42
N PRO A 197 -6.21 0.91 -7.74
CA PRO A 197 -4.94 1.62 -7.97
C PRO A 197 -3.69 0.75 -7.75
N ALA A 198 -3.71 -0.11 -6.72
CA ALA A 198 -2.57 -0.96 -6.39
C ALA A 198 -2.28 -2.00 -7.50
N ALA A 199 -3.30 -2.47 -8.21
CA ALA A 199 -3.12 -3.35 -9.37
C ALA A 199 -2.43 -2.63 -10.54
N ILE A 200 -2.80 -1.36 -10.82
CA ILE A 200 -2.13 -0.53 -11.83
C ILE A 200 -0.66 -0.34 -11.46
N LEU A 201 -0.39 0.00 -10.19
CA LEU A 201 0.98 0.14 -9.69
C LEU A 201 1.78 -1.16 -9.82
N GLY A 202 1.20 -2.31 -9.47
CA GLY A 202 1.85 -3.61 -9.61
C GLY A 202 2.16 -3.98 -11.07
N ALA A 203 1.25 -3.66 -12.00
CA ALA A 203 1.46 -3.86 -13.43
C ALA A 203 2.60 -2.97 -13.96
N ILE A 204 2.61 -1.67 -13.60
CA ILE A 204 3.69 -0.73 -13.99
C ILE A 204 5.03 -1.21 -13.46
N VAL A 205 5.11 -1.65 -12.20
CA VAL A 205 6.35 -2.19 -11.62
C VAL A 205 6.80 -3.43 -12.39
N GLY A 206 5.88 -4.32 -12.75
CA GLY A 206 6.19 -5.50 -13.57
C GLY A 206 6.68 -5.14 -14.97
N GLU A 207 6.06 -4.17 -15.64
CA GLU A 207 6.52 -3.70 -16.96
C GLU A 207 7.89 -3.00 -16.88
N TYR A 208 8.11 -2.23 -15.82
CA TYR A 208 9.35 -1.50 -15.59
C TYR A 208 10.55 -2.43 -15.38
N MET A 209 10.34 -3.60 -14.77
CA MET A 209 11.42 -4.56 -14.53
C MET A 209 11.83 -5.35 -15.79
N GLY A 210 11.03 -5.32 -16.87
CA GLY A 210 11.32 -5.98 -18.15
C GLY A 210 10.33 -7.09 -18.56
N GLY A 211 10.64 -7.79 -19.65
CA GLY A 211 9.86 -8.95 -20.15
C GLY A 211 8.58 -8.60 -20.92
N THR A 212 8.39 -7.33 -21.29
CA THR A 212 7.25 -6.84 -22.07
C THR A 212 7.75 -6.01 -23.25
N GLU A 213 7.01 -6.01 -24.35
CA GLU A 213 7.32 -5.20 -25.54
C GLU A 213 6.66 -3.82 -25.49
N THR A 214 5.59 -3.68 -24.71
CA THR A 214 4.80 -2.45 -24.56
C THR A 214 4.32 -2.26 -23.12
N GLY A 215 3.93 -1.04 -22.76
CA GLY A 215 3.39 -0.70 -21.43
C GLY A 215 3.94 0.62 -20.87
N LEU A 216 3.21 1.23 -19.94
CA LEU A 216 3.64 2.47 -19.28
C LEU A 216 4.93 2.30 -18.49
N GLY A 217 5.16 1.13 -17.88
CA GLY A 217 6.40 0.87 -17.15
C GLY A 217 7.63 0.81 -18.06
N LEU A 218 7.52 0.18 -19.23
CA LEU A 218 8.61 0.16 -20.22
C LEU A 218 8.86 1.56 -20.81
N MET A 219 7.78 2.25 -21.14
CA MET A 219 7.84 3.63 -21.64
C MET A 219 8.55 4.55 -20.64
N LEU A 220 8.29 4.36 -19.34
CA LEU A 220 8.95 5.07 -18.26
C LEU A 220 10.45 4.80 -18.22
N VAL A 221 10.88 3.54 -18.33
CA VAL A 221 12.30 3.17 -18.39
C VAL A 221 12.99 3.84 -19.59
N ASN A 222 12.39 3.74 -20.78
CA ASN A 222 12.96 4.32 -22.00
C ASN A 222 13.08 5.85 -21.91
N SER A 223 12.03 6.51 -21.38
CA SER A 223 12.02 7.95 -21.15
C SER A 223 13.12 8.37 -20.17
N GLN A 224 13.36 7.59 -19.11
CA GLN A 224 14.39 7.87 -18.12
C GLN A 224 15.80 7.67 -18.69
N GLN A 225 16.02 6.60 -19.46
CA GLN A 225 17.30 6.35 -20.12
C GLN A 225 17.63 7.41 -21.18
N GLY A 226 16.61 7.92 -21.88
CA GLY A 226 16.74 9.05 -22.80
C GLY A 226 16.85 10.42 -22.13
N MET A 227 16.79 10.50 -20.80
CA MET A 227 16.74 11.76 -20.02
C MET A 227 15.59 12.69 -20.47
N GLU A 228 14.50 12.11 -20.96
CA GLU A 228 13.29 12.81 -21.37
C GLU A 228 12.46 13.17 -20.13
N ILE A 229 12.88 14.21 -19.41
CA ILE A 229 12.30 14.59 -18.11
C ILE A 229 10.80 14.88 -18.26
N ALA A 230 10.41 15.74 -19.19
CA ALA A 230 9.01 16.11 -19.41
C ALA A 230 8.13 14.89 -19.72
N ARG A 231 8.62 13.94 -20.53
CA ARG A 231 7.92 12.71 -20.89
C ARG A 231 7.80 11.76 -19.68
N THR A 232 8.84 11.68 -18.85
CA THR A 232 8.82 10.89 -17.61
C THR A 232 7.71 11.35 -16.67
N TRP A 233 7.57 12.68 -16.51
CA TRP A 233 6.48 13.27 -15.74
C TRP A 233 5.11 13.10 -16.42
N ALA A 234 5.03 13.21 -17.74
CA ALA A 234 3.80 12.94 -18.50
C ALA A 234 3.30 11.49 -18.30
N ILE A 235 4.20 10.50 -18.33
CA ILE A 235 3.88 9.10 -18.04
C ILE A 235 3.36 8.95 -16.61
N ALA A 236 4.00 9.61 -15.64
CA ALA A 236 3.56 9.59 -14.25
C ALA A 236 2.15 10.19 -14.09
N VAL A 237 1.82 11.26 -14.82
CA VAL A 237 0.46 11.84 -14.86
C VAL A 237 -0.54 10.84 -15.45
N VAL A 238 -0.24 10.22 -16.59
CA VAL A 238 -1.12 9.21 -17.21
C VAL A 238 -1.34 8.02 -16.27
N ALA A 239 -0.28 7.49 -15.65
CA ALA A 239 -0.39 6.42 -14.66
C ALA A 239 -1.28 6.81 -13.47
N SER A 240 -1.15 8.04 -12.97
CA SER A 240 -1.96 8.57 -11.87
C SER A 240 -3.43 8.72 -12.27
N LEU A 241 -3.70 9.18 -13.49
CA LEU A 241 -5.06 9.28 -14.04
C LEU A 241 -5.71 7.90 -14.19
N LEU A 242 -4.96 6.89 -14.64
CA LEU A 242 -5.46 5.51 -14.73
C LEU A 242 -5.76 4.92 -13.35
N ALA A 243 -4.87 5.13 -12.37
CA ALA A 243 -5.10 4.70 -10.99
C ALA A 243 -6.35 5.38 -10.40
N ALA A 244 -6.51 6.69 -10.60
CA ALA A 244 -7.69 7.44 -10.17
C ALA A 244 -8.96 6.94 -10.88
N ALA A 245 -8.91 6.69 -12.19
CA ALA A 245 -10.03 6.15 -12.95
C ALA A 245 -10.43 4.76 -12.45
N ALA A 246 -9.46 3.89 -12.13
CA ALA A 246 -9.72 2.57 -11.57
C ALA A 246 -10.37 2.65 -10.17
N TYR A 247 -9.92 3.59 -9.33
CA TYR A 247 -10.55 3.87 -8.03
C TYR A 247 -11.99 4.35 -8.20
N LEU A 248 -12.23 5.31 -9.10
CA LEU A 248 -13.56 5.89 -9.34
C LEU A 248 -14.52 4.86 -9.95
N ALA A 249 -14.07 4.06 -10.92
CA ALA A 249 -14.85 2.99 -11.51
C ALA A 249 -15.29 1.97 -10.44
N THR A 250 -14.35 1.54 -9.60
CA THR A 250 -14.66 0.61 -8.50
C THR A 250 -15.58 1.26 -7.46
N SER A 251 -15.44 2.57 -7.22
CA SER A 251 -16.30 3.34 -6.32
C SER A 251 -17.73 3.48 -6.83
N LEU A 252 -17.90 3.65 -8.15
CA LEU A 252 -19.20 3.69 -8.79
C LEU A 252 -19.90 2.33 -8.65
N VAL A 253 -19.18 1.24 -8.95
CA VAL A 253 -19.70 -0.13 -8.77
C VAL A 253 -20.08 -0.37 -7.31
N ALA A 254 -19.23 0.04 -6.37
CA ALA A 254 -19.52 -0.05 -4.93
C ALA A 254 -20.83 0.66 -4.58
N ARG A 255 -20.99 1.92 -5.01
CA ARG A 255 -22.20 2.71 -4.73
C ARG A 255 -23.47 2.11 -5.33
N LEU A 256 -23.36 1.49 -6.51
CA LEU A 256 -24.46 0.79 -7.17
C LEU A 256 -24.83 -0.52 -6.47
N MET A 257 -23.84 -1.26 -5.98
CA MET A 257 -24.02 -2.57 -5.35
C MET A 257 -24.36 -2.49 -3.85
N THR A 258 -23.98 -1.41 -3.17
CA THR A 258 -24.27 -1.19 -1.74
C THR A 258 -24.99 0.15 -1.50
N PRO A 259 -26.17 0.38 -2.09
CA PRO A 259 -26.91 1.64 -1.95
C PRO A 259 -27.38 1.91 -0.51
N TRP A 260 -27.42 0.88 0.34
CA TRP A 260 -27.82 0.98 1.74
C TRP A 260 -26.69 1.45 2.68
N SER A 261 -25.43 1.42 2.24
CA SER A 261 -24.29 1.83 3.07
C SER A 261 -23.88 3.27 2.80
N ARG A 262 -23.61 4.05 3.85
CA ARG A 262 -22.81 5.28 3.73
C ARG A 262 -21.33 4.91 3.59
N GLU A 263 -20.54 5.74 2.90
CA GLU A 263 -19.11 5.44 2.62
C GLU A 263 -18.36 5.03 3.89
N ILE A 264 -17.84 3.80 3.89
CA ILE A 264 -17.00 3.27 4.96
C ILE A 264 -15.54 3.57 4.57
N SER A 265 -14.82 4.30 5.44
CA SER A 265 -13.37 4.40 5.35
C SER A 265 -12.75 3.10 5.88
N ILE A 266 -11.90 2.46 5.10
CA ILE A 266 -11.20 1.25 5.56
C ILE A 266 -10.11 1.66 6.51
N ASP A 267 -10.16 1.11 7.71
CA ASP A 267 -8.97 1.04 8.54
C ASP A 267 -8.12 -0.17 8.11
N ILE A 268 -7.06 0.10 7.32
CA ILE A 268 -6.16 -0.95 6.81
C ILE A 268 -5.31 -1.56 7.95
N GLY A 269 -5.16 -0.90 9.10
CA GLY A 269 -4.45 -1.47 10.25
C GLY A 269 -5.35 -2.02 11.35
N ALA A 270 -6.68 -2.06 11.14
CA ALA A 270 -7.63 -2.73 12.03
C ALA A 270 -7.53 -4.27 12.03
N VAL A 271 -6.36 -4.85 11.74
CA VAL A 271 -6.03 -6.20 12.20
C VAL A 271 -5.75 -6.10 13.70
N HIS A 272 -6.80 -5.87 14.48
CA HIS A 272 -6.83 -6.35 15.84
C HIS A 272 -7.09 -7.85 15.72
N ALA A 273 -6.03 -8.66 15.68
CA ALA A 273 -6.18 -10.01 16.20
C ALA A 273 -6.75 -9.80 17.61
N ALA A 274 -8.03 -10.18 17.81
CA ALA A 274 -8.69 -10.02 19.10
C ALA A 274 -7.69 -10.47 20.17
N PRO A 275 -7.43 -9.66 21.22
CA PRO A 275 -6.41 -9.99 22.19
C PRO A 275 -6.69 -11.41 22.64
N GLY A 276 -5.82 -12.33 22.22
CA GLY A 276 -5.88 -13.69 22.72
C GLY A 276 -5.82 -13.54 24.22
N LYS A 277 -6.65 -14.31 24.95
CA LYS A 277 -6.45 -14.49 26.39
C LYS A 277 -4.95 -14.62 26.62
N PRO A 278 -4.34 -13.88 27.57
CA PRO A 278 -2.90 -13.89 27.77
C PRO A 278 -2.48 -15.33 28.03
N GLY A 279 -2.09 -16.01 26.95
CA GLY A 279 -1.44 -17.29 27.03
C GLY A 279 -0.07 -17.01 27.61
N GLY A 280 0.43 -17.91 28.45
CA GLY A 280 1.82 -17.84 28.89
C GLY A 280 2.75 -17.64 27.69
N TRP A 281 3.87 -16.97 27.91
CA TRP A 281 4.90 -16.69 26.90
C TRP A 281 5.25 -17.91 26.01
N LEU A 282 5.12 -19.13 26.55
CA LEU A 282 5.22 -20.40 25.82
C LEU A 282 4.23 -20.54 24.65
N LEU A 283 2.95 -20.19 24.83
CA LEU A 283 1.95 -20.23 23.75
C LEU A 283 2.25 -19.19 22.68
N ALA A 284 2.80 -18.04 23.06
CA ALA A 284 3.23 -17.02 22.11
C ALA A 284 4.41 -17.54 21.27
N ILE A 285 5.42 -18.14 21.90
CA ILE A 285 6.55 -18.77 21.20
C ILE A 285 6.07 -19.90 20.28
N ALA A 286 5.22 -20.80 20.77
CA ALA A 286 4.67 -21.89 19.96
C ALA A 286 3.90 -21.36 18.74
N SER A 287 3.12 -20.29 18.90
CA SER A 287 2.42 -19.65 17.78
C SER A 287 3.37 -18.99 16.77
N ALA A 288 4.47 -18.41 17.24
CA ALA A 288 5.49 -17.81 16.39
C ALA A 288 6.24 -18.90 15.60
N ILE A 289 6.66 -19.99 16.25
CA ILE A 289 7.27 -21.15 15.61
C ILE A 289 6.32 -21.77 14.58
N GLY A 290 5.05 -21.96 14.95
CA GLY A 290 4.02 -22.48 14.04
C GLY A 290 3.84 -21.59 12.81
N SER A 291 3.85 -20.26 12.99
CA SER A 291 3.74 -19.32 11.87
C SER A 291 4.98 -19.36 10.97
N LEU A 292 6.18 -19.45 11.53
CA LEU A 292 7.42 -19.59 10.77
C LEU A 292 7.42 -20.91 9.98
N ALA A 293 7.05 -22.02 10.62
CA ALA A 293 6.96 -23.31 9.96
C ALA A 293 5.94 -23.29 8.80
N LEU A 294 4.80 -22.62 8.98
CA LEU A 294 3.81 -22.44 7.92
C LEU A 294 4.38 -21.66 6.72
N VAL A 295 5.10 -20.57 6.97
CA VAL A 295 5.73 -19.76 5.91
C VAL A 295 6.77 -20.57 5.13
N LEU A 296 7.64 -21.28 5.85
CA LEU A 296 8.66 -22.13 5.23
C LEU A 296 8.04 -23.28 4.44
N PHE A 297 6.98 -23.89 4.99
CA PHE A 297 6.22 -24.94 4.31
C PHE A 297 5.55 -24.42 3.04
N VAL A 298 4.91 -23.26 3.10
CA VAL A 298 4.25 -22.66 1.93
C VAL A 298 5.26 -22.25 0.86
N TRP A 299 6.40 -21.68 1.24
CA TRP A 299 7.48 -21.39 0.30
C TRP A 299 7.96 -22.66 -0.42
N TRP A 300 8.28 -23.72 0.34
CA TRP A 300 8.67 -25.01 -0.23
C TRP A 300 7.57 -25.63 -1.12
N ALA A 301 6.32 -25.60 -0.65
CA ALA A 301 5.18 -26.19 -1.34
C ALA A 301 4.85 -25.44 -2.64
N LEU A 302 4.99 -24.11 -2.68
CA LEU A 302 4.79 -23.33 -3.90
C LEU A 302 5.84 -23.66 -4.95
N LEU A 303 7.12 -23.75 -4.58
CA LEU A 303 8.19 -24.13 -5.53
C LEU A 303 7.95 -25.52 -6.13
N ARG A 304 7.53 -26.48 -5.30
CA ARG A 304 7.20 -27.84 -5.74
C ARG A 304 5.91 -27.90 -6.55
N GLY A 305 4.86 -27.22 -6.11
CA GLY A 305 3.54 -27.21 -6.74
C GLY A 305 3.56 -26.58 -8.13
N PHE A 306 4.35 -25.52 -8.32
CA PHE A 306 4.54 -24.89 -9.63
C PHE A 306 5.66 -25.53 -10.46
N SER A 307 6.26 -26.63 -9.99
CA SER A 307 7.35 -27.34 -10.68
C SER A 307 8.49 -26.40 -11.11
N VAL A 308 8.84 -25.46 -10.23
CA VAL A 308 9.88 -24.47 -10.50
C VAL A 308 11.23 -25.18 -10.67
N PRO A 309 11.97 -24.96 -11.76
CA PRO A 309 13.27 -25.59 -11.95
C PRO A 309 14.24 -25.27 -10.79
N PRO A 310 14.96 -26.25 -10.22
CA PRO A 310 15.86 -26.04 -9.06
C PRO A 310 16.99 -25.04 -9.31
N PHE A 311 17.30 -24.77 -10.58
CA PHE A 311 18.23 -23.73 -10.97
C PHE A 311 17.71 -22.34 -10.59
N PHE A 312 16.44 -22.06 -10.87
CA PHE A 312 15.81 -20.75 -10.62
C PHE A 312 15.21 -20.65 -9.23
N GLY A 313 14.49 -21.68 -8.77
CA GLY A 313 13.81 -21.69 -7.48
C GLY A 313 14.69 -22.28 -6.40
N LYS A 314 15.08 -21.46 -5.41
CA LYS A 314 15.81 -21.91 -4.23
C LYS A 314 14.87 -21.92 -3.04
N GLY A 315 14.78 -23.06 -2.36
CA GLY A 315 13.99 -23.22 -1.15
C GLY A 315 14.74 -22.77 0.10
N PRO A 316 14.12 -22.93 1.27
CA PRO A 316 14.71 -22.52 2.55
C PRO A 316 16.00 -23.28 2.89
N VAL A 317 16.12 -24.54 2.44
CA VAL A 317 17.32 -25.36 2.68
C VAL A 317 18.48 -24.88 1.82
N GLU A 318 18.22 -24.54 0.56
CA GLU A 318 19.23 -24.01 -0.36
C GLU A 318 19.74 -22.64 0.11
N VAL A 319 18.84 -21.77 0.58
CA VAL A 319 19.24 -20.48 1.18
C VAL A 319 20.05 -20.70 2.46
N TRP A 320 19.67 -21.67 3.30
CA TRP A 320 20.47 -22.02 4.48
C TRP A 320 21.88 -22.48 4.09
N ASN A 321 21.98 -23.38 3.11
CA ASN A 321 23.26 -23.89 2.62
C ASN A 321 24.14 -22.76 2.05
N TYR A 322 23.56 -21.84 1.28
CA TYR A 322 24.26 -20.64 0.79
C TYR A 322 24.84 -19.78 1.93
N LEU A 323 24.11 -19.68 3.05
CA LEU A 323 24.54 -18.90 4.21
C LEU A 323 25.62 -19.61 5.03
N VAL A 324 25.61 -20.95 5.11
CA VAL A 324 26.55 -21.73 5.93
C VAL A 324 27.66 -22.42 5.14
N ASP A 325 27.73 -22.17 3.83
CA ASP A 325 28.74 -22.75 2.95
C ASP A 325 30.17 -22.58 3.52
N PRO A 326 30.97 -23.65 3.62
CA PRO A 326 32.30 -23.58 4.23
C PRO A 326 33.29 -22.65 3.51
N LEU A 327 33.14 -22.48 2.19
CA LEU A 327 34.09 -21.74 1.36
C LEU A 327 33.67 -20.27 1.20
N THR A 328 32.38 -20.03 0.97
CA THR A 328 31.83 -18.73 0.58
C THR A 328 30.89 -18.14 1.64
N GLY A 329 30.39 -18.94 2.58
CA GLY A 329 29.36 -18.53 3.54
C GLY A 329 29.77 -17.34 4.40
N ALA A 330 31.04 -17.23 4.79
CA ALA A 330 31.52 -16.05 5.54
C ALA A 330 31.42 -14.76 4.72
N GLN A 331 31.76 -14.83 3.42
CA GLN A 331 31.67 -13.69 2.50
C GLN A 331 30.21 -13.35 2.18
N ASN A 332 29.37 -14.37 1.96
CA ASN A 332 27.94 -14.23 1.70
C ASN A 332 27.24 -13.54 2.89
N ARG A 333 27.49 -14.01 4.12
CA ARG A 333 26.93 -13.40 5.35
C ARG A 333 27.42 -11.97 5.53
N ALA A 334 28.70 -11.68 5.27
CA ALA A 334 29.24 -10.33 5.38
C ALA A 334 28.63 -9.37 4.32
N ALA A 335 28.44 -9.84 3.09
CA ALA A 335 27.78 -9.08 2.04
C ALA A 335 26.32 -8.78 2.39
N LEU A 336 25.56 -9.80 2.76
CA LEU A 336 24.16 -9.66 3.20
C LEU A 336 24.03 -8.75 4.41
N ALA A 337 24.91 -8.85 5.41
CA ALA A 337 24.88 -7.99 6.59
C ALA A 337 25.12 -6.51 6.22
N ARG A 338 26.10 -6.22 5.34
CA ARG A 338 26.34 -4.85 4.86
C ARG A 338 25.14 -4.29 4.10
N GLU A 339 24.59 -5.07 3.19
CA GLU A 339 23.41 -4.69 2.41
C GLU A 339 22.18 -4.47 3.32
N ALA A 340 21.97 -5.36 4.29
CA ALA A 340 20.88 -5.27 5.25
C ALA A 340 20.99 -4.03 6.14
N VAL A 341 22.16 -3.72 6.71
CA VAL A 341 22.34 -2.52 7.54
C VAL A 341 21.97 -1.25 6.77
N ILE A 342 22.35 -1.16 5.50
CA ILE A 342 21.99 -0.03 4.63
C ILE A 342 20.46 0.03 4.46
N THR A 343 19.82 -1.07 4.08
CA THR A 343 18.37 -1.10 3.88
C THR A 343 17.58 -0.85 5.18
N ILE A 344 18.05 -1.36 6.32
CA ILE A 344 17.45 -1.12 7.64
C ILE A 344 17.52 0.36 7.98
N ARG A 345 18.70 0.97 7.86
CA ARG A 345 18.89 2.40 8.10
C ARG A 345 17.99 3.24 7.19
N ASP A 346 18.02 2.96 5.89
CA ASP A 346 17.32 3.73 4.87
C ASP A 346 15.79 3.63 5.01
N SER A 347 15.27 2.45 5.37
CA SER A 347 13.84 2.27 5.66
C SER A 347 13.43 2.89 6.99
N ALA A 348 14.27 2.80 8.03
CA ALA A 348 14.00 3.40 9.33
C ALA A 348 13.98 4.94 9.25
N THR A 349 14.94 5.55 8.56
CA THR A 349 14.97 7.01 8.37
C THR A 349 13.76 7.49 7.56
N GLY A 350 13.42 6.80 6.47
CA GLY A 350 12.23 7.09 5.68
C GLY A 350 10.93 7.00 6.49
N LEU A 351 10.78 5.94 7.30
CA LEU A 351 9.62 5.73 8.17
C LEU A 351 9.51 6.81 9.24
N VAL A 352 10.60 7.09 9.96
CA VAL A 352 10.59 8.08 11.05
C VAL A 352 10.33 9.49 10.49
N ILE A 353 11.09 9.92 9.49
CA ILE A 353 10.99 11.28 8.95
C ILE A 353 9.65 11.49 8.26
N GLY A 354 9.19 10.56 7.42
CA GLY A 354 7.92 10.66 6.72
C GLY A 354 6.71 10.65 7.66
N SER A 355 6.68 9.74 8.63
CA SER A 355 5.59 9.70 9.61
C SER A 355 5.59 10.90 10.56
N LEU A 356 6.75 11.39 11.00
CA LEU A 356 6.84 12.61 11.81
C LEU A 356 6.33 13.83 11.04
N ALA A 357 6.79 14.02 9.80
CA ALA A 357 6.30 15.11 8.95
C ALA A 357 4.78 15.03 8.75
N ALA A 358 4.25 13.83 8.51
CA ALA A 358 2.83 13.61 8.36
C ALA A 358 2.02 13.94 9.62
N VAL A 359 2.50 13.55 10.81
CA VAL A 359 1.86 13.89 12.09
C VAL A 359 1.86 15.40 12.32
N LEU A 360 2.98 16.09 12.04
CA LEU A 360 3.06 17.54 12.17
C LEU A 360 2.06 18.25 11.25
N VAL A 361 1.96 17.81 9.99
CA VAL A 361 0.99 18.36 9.03
C VAL A 361 -0.45 18.04 9.44
N ALA A 362 -0.75 16.82 9.90
CA ALA A 362 -2.07 16.45 10.40
C ALA A 362 -2.50 17.31 11.60
N VAL A 363 -1.58 17.56 12.54
CA VAL A 363 -1.80 18.45 13.68
C VAL A 363 -2.05 19.89 13.20
N ALA A 364 -1.29 20.38 12.22
CA ALA A 364 -1.49 21.70 11.65
C ALA A 364 -2.86 21.85 11.00
N PHE A 365 -3.34 20.86 10.22
CA PHE A 365 -4.68 20.86 9.63
C PHE A 365 -5.77 20.92 10.69
N ASN A 366 -5.62 20.16 11.76
CA ASN A 366 -6.59 20.16 12.86
C ASN A 366 -6.63 21.49 13.64
N LEU A 367 -5.51 22.21 13.71
CA LEU A 367 -5.46 23.55 14.31
C LEU A 367 -6.02 24.62 13.36
N TRP A 368 -5.80 24.47 12.05
CA TRP A 368 -6.14 25.43 10.99
C TRP A 368 -7.04 24.79 9.91
N GLY A 369 -8.32 24.57 10.24
CA GLY A 369 -9.28 23.83 9.39
C GLY A 369 -9.55 24.39 7.98
N GLY A 370 -9.02 25.57 7.61
CA GLY A 370 -9.10 26.12 6.25
C GLY A 370 -8.14 25.47 5.24
N VAL A 371 -7.09 24.78 5.71
CA VAL A 371 -6.03 24.19 4.86
C VAL A 371 -6.35 22.74 4.47
N GLU A 372 -7.16 22.05 5.27
CA GLU A 372 -7.43 20.61 5.17
C GLU A 372 -8.04 20.21 3.82
N THR A 373 -9.08 20.92 3.36
CA THR A 373 -9.82 20.56 2.13
C THR A 373 -8.95 20.68 0.88
N ALA A 374 -8.10 21.71 0.81
CA ALA A 374 -7.20 21.91 -0.31
C ALA A 374 -6.07 20.87 -0.32
N PHE A 375 -5.48 20.58 0.84
CA PHE A 375 -4.36 19.63 0.94
C PHE A 375 -4.78 18.17 0.81
N MET A 376 -5.97 17.78 1.28
CA MET A 376 -6.41 16.39 1.20
C MET A 376 -6.57 15.93 -0.25
N GLY A 377 -7.09 16.80 -1.12
CA GLY A 377 -7.17 16.53 -2.57
C GLY A 377 -5.79 16.30 -3.19
N VAL A 378 -4.80 17.13 -2.82
CA VAL A 378 -3.41 16.99 -3.28
C VAL A 378 -2.75 15.73 -2.73
N ALA A 379 -2.97 15.41 -1.46
CA ALA A 379 -2.43 14.21 -0.82
C ALA A 379 -2.95 12.93 -1.48
N ILE A 380 -4.23 12.90 -1.85
CA ILE A 380 -4.84 11.78 -2.58
C ILE A 380 -4.27 11.69 -4.00
N ALA A 381 -4.10 12.82 -4.69
CA ALA A 381 -3.53 12.86 -6.03
C ALA A 381 -2.07 12.38 -6.05
N LEU A 382 -1.22 12.89 -5.14
CA LEU A 382 0.20 12.52 -5.05
C LEU A 382 0.42 11.06 -4.65
N ARG A 383 -0.48 10.49 -3.85
CA ARG A 383 -0.45 9.05 -3.53
C ARG A 383 -0.59 8.16 -4.77
N SER A 384 -1.24 8.66 -5.83
CA SER A 384 -1.49 7.88 -7.04
C SER A 384 -0.28 7.82 -7.98
N VAL A 385 0.76 8.62 -7.71
CA VAL A 385 1.97 8.66 -8.51
C VAL A 385 2.82 7.42 -8.21
N PRO A 386 3.19 6.60 -9.21
CA PRO A 386 4.00 5.41 -8.98
C PRO A 386 5.36 5.77 -8.38
N LEU A 387 5.69 5.19 -7.23
CA LEU A 387 6.96 5.44 -6.56
C LEU A 387 8.16 5.09 -7.43
N VAL A 388 8.05 4.04 -8.25
CA VAL A 388 9.09 3.63 -9.21
C VAL A 388 9.41 4.75 -10.22
N ALA A 389 8.41 5.56 -10.58
CA ALA A 389 8.58 6.72 -11.46
C ALA A 389 9.23 7.91 -10.75
N MET A 390 8.91 8.09 -9.46
CA MET A 390 9.45 9.19 -8.66
C MET A 390 10.91 8.98 -8.29
N ALA A 391 11.36 7.75 -8.07
CA ALA A 391 12.72 7.50 -7.59
C ALA A 391 13.81 8.16 -8.47
N PRO A 392 13.85 7.96 -9.81
CA PRO A 392 14.83 8.64 -10.65
C PRO A 392 14.69 10.16 -10.65
N LEU A 393 13.48 10.70 -10.61
CA LEU A 393 13.24 12.15 -10.54
C LEU A 393 13.76 12.75 -9.24
N VAL A 394 13.50 12.08 -8.12
CA VAL A 394 14.04 12.46 -6.81
C VAL A 394 15.58 12.40 -6.83
N THR A 395 16.17 11.40 -7.49
CA THR A 395 17.64 11.33 -7.61
C THR A 395 18.23 12.39 -8.51
N LEU A 396 17.48 12.83 -9.51
CA LEU A 396 17.89 13.91 -10.39
C LEU A 396 17.90 15.26 -9.64
N VAL A 397 16.93 15.47 -8.75
CA VAL A 397 16.82 16.70 -7.92
C VAL A 397 17.83 16.69 -6.77
N PHE A 398 17.87 15.63 -5.97
CA PHE A 398 18.62 15.58 -4.71
C PHE A 398 19.99 14.91 -4.86
N GLY A 399 20.29 14.35 -6.02
CA GLY A 399 21.50 13.56 -6.29
C GLY A 399 21.39 12.11 -5.83
N ARG A 400 22.40 11.30 -6.15
CA ARG A 400 22.50 9.88 -5.78
C ARG A 400 23.09 9.70 -4.38
N ASN A 401 22.40 10.21 -3.37
CA ASN A 401 22.87 10.22 -1.97
C ASN A 401 21.75 9.85 -0.98
N MET A 402 22.06 9.94 0.32
CA MET A 402 21.11 9.65 1.39
C MET A 402 19.84 10.52 1.32
N MET A 403 19.94 11.78 0.89
CA MET A 403 18.80 12.68 0.84
C MET A 403 17.74 12.15 -0.13
N ALA A 404 18.13 11.67 -1.30
CA ALA A 404 17.19 11.05 -2.23
C ALA A 404 16.52 9.80 -1.63
N VAL A 405 17.26 8.98 -0.90
CA VAL A 405 16.72 7.80 -0.22
C VAL A 405 15.69 8.18 0.85
N VAL A 406 16.03 9.17 1.68
CA VAL A 406 15.14 9.71 2.72
C VAL A 406 13.88 10.29 2.09
N MET A 407 13.99 11.03 0.98
CA MET A 407 12.84 11.60 0.29
C MET A 407 11.92 10.52 -0.29
N ILE A 408 12.48 9.51 -0.97
CA ILE A 408 11.71 8.36 -1.48
C ILE A 408 11.01 7.66 -0.32
N GLY A 409 11.72 7.34 0.77
CA GLY A 409 11.14 6.68 1.94
C GLY A 409 10.11 7.53 2.68
N ALA A 410 10.32 8.85 2.76
CA ALA A 410 9.40 9.78 3.40
C ALA A 410 8.10 9.91 2.62
N ILE A 411 8.15 10.05 1.29
CA ILE A 411 6.96 10.17 0.43
C ILE A 411 6.01 8.98 0.63
N VAL A 412 6.59 7.78 0.70
CA VAL A 412 5.84 6.52 0.84
C VAL A 412 5.12 6.40 2.18
N THR A 413 5.74 6.87 3.24
CA THR A 413 5.22 6.73 4.62
C THR A 413 4.39 7.95 5.03
N PHE A 414 4.65 9.10 4.42
CA PHE A 414 3.97 10.36 4.68
C PHE A 414 2.47 10.28 4.40
N PHE A 415 2.05 9.93 3.18
CA PHE A 415 0.63 10.01 2.81
C PHE A 415 -0.29 9.07 3.60
N PRO A 416 0.03 7.77 3.77
CA PRO A 416 -0.80 6.89 4.60
C PRO A 416 -0.89 7.37 6.05
N THR A 417 0.21 7.87 6.62
CA THR A 417 0.24 8.42 7.98
C THR A 417 -0.60 9.69 8.08
N LEU A 418 -0.44 10.61 7.13
CA LEU A 418 -1.14 11.90 7.12
C LEU A 418 -2.66 11.68 7.09
N VAL A 419 -3.14 10.86 6.15
CA VAL A 419 -4.57 10.62 5.96
C VAL A 419 -5.16 9.94 7.20
N ASN A 420 -4.54 8.88 7.71
CA ASN A 420 -5.07 8.14 8.85
C ASN A 420 -5.07 8.96 10.14
N VAL A 421 -3.99 9.71 10.42
CA VAL A 421 -3.89 10.55 11.62
C VAL A 421 -4.86 11.72 11.55
N THR A 422 -5.01 12.37 10.40
CA THR A 422 -5.97 13.47 10.22
C THR A 422 -7.40 12.99 10.46
N LEU A 423 -7.79 11.86 9.87
CA LEU A 423 -9.11 11.27 10.08
C LEU A 423 -9.33 10.89 11.55
N ALA A 424 -8.33 10.32 12.21
CA ALA A 424 -8.42 9.92 13.62
C ALA A 424 -8.59 11.13 14.55
N LEU A 425 -7.84 12.21 14.33
CA LEU A 425 -7.99 13.46 15.07
C LEU A 425 -9.41 14.03 14.90
N ALA A 426 -9.93 14.05 13.67
CA ALA A 426 -11.27 14.53 13.36
C ALA A 426 -12.39 13.68 14.01
N GLN A 427 -12.19 12.36 14.13
CA GLN A 427 -13.15 11.42 14.71
C GLN A 427 -13.16 11.36 16.25
N THR A 428 -12.35 12.19 16.94
CA THR A 428 -12.32 12.24 18.41
C THR A 428 -13.73 12.44 18.99
N PRO A 429 -14.17 11.64 20.00
CA PRO A 429 -15.51 11.71 20.58
C PRO A 429 -15.93 13.14 20.94
N ALA A 430 -17.09 13.56 20.43
CA ALA A 430 -17.60 14.92 20.66
C ALA A 430 -17.73 15.23 22.16
N ARG A 431 -18.21 14.27 22.96
CA ARG A 431 -18.37 14.40 24.41
C ARG A 431 -17.07 14.79 25.13
N SER A 432 -15.94 14.16 24.77
CA SER A 432 -14.64 14.47 25.38
C SER A 432 -14.12 15.85 24.98
N ARG A 433 -14.40 16.29 23.74
CA ARG A 433 -14.06 17.64 23.28
C ARG A 433 -14.94 18.71 23.93
N ASP A 434 -16.23 18.44 24.08
CA ASP A 434 -17.18 19.35 24.72
C ASP A 434 -16.86 19.53 26.20
N LEU A 435 -16.47 18.46 26.91
CA LEU A 435 -16.00 18.55 28.29
C LEU A 435 -14.80 19.48 28.42
N MET A 436 -13.80 19.33 27.55
CA MET A 436 -12.62 20.23 27.54
C MET A 436 -13.00 21.68 27.26
N ARG A 437 -13.97 21.93 26.36
CA ARG A 437 -14.48 23.29 26.10
C ARG A 437 -15.19 23.88 27.32
N VAL A 438 -16.01 23.10 28.02
CA VAL A 438 -16.69 23.54 29.25
C VAL A 438 -15.69 23.91 30.34
N PHE A 439 -14.58 23.18 30.47
CA PHE A 439 -13.48 23.52 31.38
C PHE A 439 -12.57 24.66 30.86
N GLY A 440 -12.93 25.35 29.78
CA GLY A 440 -12.16 26.48 29.24
C GLY A 440 -10.82 26.10 28.61
N ALA A 441 -10.63 24.83 28.23
CA ALA A 441 -9.38 24.40 27.64
C ALA A 441 -9.17 24.98 26.23
N SER A 442 -7.95 25.44 25.96
CA SER A 442 -7.57 25.90 24.62
C SER A 442 -7.58 24.76 23.59
N ARG A 443 -7.57 25.10 22.29
CA ARG A 443 -7.50 24.10 21.20
C ARG A 443 -6.27 23.21 21.33
N LEU A 444 -5.12 23.78 21.70
CA LEU A 444 -3.88 23.02 21.91
C LEU A 444 -3.98 22.08 23.12
N LYS A 445 -4.57 22.55 24.23
CA LYS A 445 -4.78 21.71 25.41
C LYS A 445 -5.76 20.56 25.12
N THR A 446 -6.82 20.84 24.35
CA THR A 446 -7.79 19.82 23.89
C THR A 446 -7.12 18.82 22.95
N LEU A 447 -6.28 19.29 22.03
CA LEU A 447 -5.50 18.44 21.12
C LEU A 447 -4.60 17.49 21.92
N MET A 448 -3.73 18.02 22.77
CA MET A 448 -2.72 17.24 23.48
C MET A 448 -3.32 16.29 24.53
N ALA A 449 -4.39 16.71 25.22
CA ALA A 449 -4.98 15.92 26.29
C ALA A 449 -6.04 14.90 25.83
N VAL A 450 -6.70 15.13 24.69
CA VAL A 450 -7.81 14.28 24.24
C VAL A 450 -7.57 13.71 22.86
N GLN A 451 -7.29 14.56 21.87
CA GLN A 451 -7.28 14.13 20.47
C GLN A 451 -6.05 13.29 20.13
N VAL A 452 -4.85 13.71 20.55
CA VAL A 452 -3.60 12.96 20.32
C VAL A 452 -3.66 11.58 20.99
N PRO A 453 -4.02 11.44 22.28
CA PRO A 453 -4.22 10.13 22.90
C PRO A 453 -5.26 9.27 22.16
N SER A 454 -6.38 9.86 21.73
CA SER A 454 -7.42 9.15 20.97
C SER A 454 -6.94 8.71 19.58
N ALA A 455 -5.98 9.41 18.98
CA ALA A 455 -5.43 9.10 17.67
C ALA A 455 -4.23 8.13 17.72
N LEU A 456 -3.68 7.81 18.90
CA LEU A 456 -2.55 6.89 19.03
C LEU A 456 -2.79 5.50 18.40
N PRO A 457 -3.96 4.84 18.58
CA PRO A 457 -4.22 3.57 17.91
C PRO A 457 -4.13 3.68 16.38
N ALA A 458 -4.67 4.77 15.81
CA ALA A 458 -4.64 5.03 14.37
C ALA A 458 -3.22 5.34 13.86
N LEU A 459 -2.39 6.01 14.67
CA LEU A 459 -0.98 6.24 14.34
C LEU A 459 -0.20 4.91 14.29
N PHE A 460 -0.34 4.04 15.28
CA PHE A 460 0.34 2.73 15.25
C PHE A 460 -0.14 1.84 14.11
N THR A 461 -1.44 1.87 13.86
CA THR A 461 -2.08 1.27 12.70
C THR A 461 -1.47 1.78 11.40
N SER A 462 -1.29 3.09 11.23
CA SER A 462 -0.63 3.65 10.04
C SER A 462 0.85 3.28 9.96
N LEU A 463 1.57 3.25 11.08
CA LEU A 463 2.98 2.82 11.13
C LEU A 463 3.16 1.35 10.73
N ARG A 464 2.26 0.45 11.16
CA ARG A 464 2.26 -0.96 10.75
C ARG A 464 2.10 -1.12 9.24
N VAL A 465 1.22 -0.34 8.64
CA VAL A 465 1.04 -0.30 7.18
C VAL A 465 2.26 0.34 6.52
N ALA A 466 2.77 1.45 7.06
CA ALA A 466 3.90 2.17 6.48
C ALA A 466 5.23 1.41 6.54
N ALA A 467 5.43 0.46 7.48
CA ALA A 467 6.70 -0.24 7.65
C ALA A 467 7.13 -1.11 6.44
N PRO A 468 6.31 -2.07 5.95
CA PRO A 468 6.65 -2.81 4.73
C PRO A 468 6.80 -1.92 3.49
N LEU A 469 6.02 -0.84 3.43
CA LEU A 469 6.11 0.19 2.40
C LEU A 469 7.45 0.96 2.48
N ALA A 470 7.92 1.31 3.67
CA ALA A 470 9.21 1.98 3.90
C ALA A 470 10.38 1.10 3.43
N ILE A 471 10.30 -0.21 3.68
CA ILE A 471 11.28 -1.18 3.16
C ILE A 471 11.22 -1.22 1.64
N THR A 472 10.03 -1.29 1.06
CA THR A 472 9.86 -1.22 -0.41
C THR A 472 10.47 0.06 -0.99
N GLY A 473 10.28 1.21 -0.34
CA GLY A 473 10.90 2.47 -0.73
C GLY A 473 12.44 2.44 -0.63
N ALA A 474 12.98 1.85 0.44
CA ALA A 474 14.43 1.68 0.60
C ALA A 474 15.03 0.73 -0.45
N LEU A 475 14.33 -0.35 -0.83
CA LEU A 475 14.76 -1.25 -1.89
C LEU A 475 14.77 -0.54 -3.26
N LEU A 476 13.74 0.26 -3.53
CA LEU A 476 13.66 1.06 -4.75
C LEU A 476 14.76 2.11 -4.81
N ALA A 477 15.02 2.80 -3.71
CA ALA A 477 16.11 3.75 -3.64
C ALA A 477 17.49 3.05 -3.76
N ALA A 478 17.68 1.90 -3.11
CA ALA A 478 18.89 1.09 -3.25
C ALA A 478 19.14 0.75 -4.73
N TRP A 479 18.11 0.26 -5.42
CA TRP A 479 18.21 -0.15 -6.81
C TRP A 479 18.38 1.02 -7.79
N LEU A 480 17.52 2.05 -7.69
CA LEU A 480 17.40 3.11 -8.70
C LEU A 480 18.22 4.36 -8.39
N ALA A 481 18.57 4.59 -7.12
CA ALA A 481 19.26 5.80 -6.66
C ALA A 481 20.72 5.56 -6.33
N THR A 482 21.00 4.71 -5.35
CA THR A 482 22.31 4.69 -4.68
C THR A 482 23.22 3.56 -5.13
N GLY A 483 22.67 2.50 -5.72
CA GLY A 483 23.41 1.29 -6.06
C GLY A 483 23.95 0.54 -4.84
N LYS A 484 23.29 0.66 -3.68
CA LYS A 484 23.74 0.11 -2.40
C LYS A 484 22.57 -0.44 -1.60
N GLY A 485 22.75 -1.58 -0.93
CA GLY A 485 21.72 -2.22 -0.10
C GLY A 485 21.05 -3.41 -0.80
N LEU A 486 20.11 -4.04 -0.08
CA LEU A 486 19.48 -5.30 -0.52
C LEU A 486 18.76 -5.16 -1.87
N GLY A 487 18.12 -4.02 -2.14
CA GLY A 487 17.40 -3.79 -3.39
C GLY A 487 18.32 -3.80 -4.62
N TYR A 488 19.49 -3.20 -4.51
CA TYR A 488 20.51 -3.28 -5.56
C TYR A 488 21.05 -4.72 -5.70
N GLY A 489 21.36 -5.37 -4.58
CA GLY A 489 21.85 -6.75 -4.56
C GLY A 489 20.89 -7.75 -5.21
N ILE A 490 19.58 -7.60 -5.01
CA ILE A 490 18.54 -8.42 -5.64
C ILE A 490 18.63 -8.31 -7.17
N VAL A 491 18.66 -7.09 -7.69
CA VAL A 491 18.65 -6.90 -9.15
C VAL A 491 19.97 -7.34 -9.78
N THR A 492 21.10 -7.07 -9.13
CA THR A 492 22.41 -7.47 -9.67
C THR A 492 22.64 -8.98 -9.62
N THR A 493 22.22 -9.66 -8.56
CA THR A 493 22.32 -11.13 -8.50
C THR A 493 21.42 -11.82 -9.50
N ALA A 494 20.22 -11.30 -9.74
CA ALA A 494 19.37 -11.76 -10.84
C ALA A 494 20.06 -11.59 -12.20
N ALA A 495 20.71 -10.44 -12.44
CA ALA A 495 21.39 -10.15 -13.70
C ALA A 495 22.59 -11.06 -13.99
N VAL A 496 23.32 -11.49 -12.95
CA VAL A 496 24.46 -12.43 -13.08
C VAL A 496 24.07 -13.90 -12.86
N SER A 497 22.78 -14.20 -12.79
CA SER A 497 22.23 -15.54 -12.55
C SER A 497 22.68 -16.20 -11.23
N ASP A 498 23.06 -15.41 -10.22
CA ASP A 498 23.28 -15.88 -8.85
C ASP A 498 21.93 -16.00 -8.12
N TYR A 499 21.20 -17.08 -8.40
CA TYR A 499 19.87 -17.27 -7.82
C TYR A 499 19.92 -17.62 -6.32
N GLU A 500 21.01 -18.20 -5.83
CA GLU A 500 21.15 -18.48 -4.39
C GLU A 500 21.29 -17.17 -3.60
N GLY A 501 22.14 -16.27 -4.07
CA GLY A 501 22.26 -14.91 -3.55
C GLY A 501 20.97 -14.09 -3.71
N LEU A 502 20.24 -14.27 -4.82
CA LEU A 502 18.95 -13.60 -5.03
C LEU A 502 17.92 -14.01 -3.98
N TRP A 503 17.66 -15.32 -3.84
CA TRP A 503 16.68 -15.84 -2.89
C TRP A 503 17.07 -15.55 -1.43
N ALA A 504 18.37 -15.58 -1.10
CA ALA A 504 18.84 -15.19 0.23
C ALA A 504 18.50 -13.71 0.54
N ARG A 505 18.66 -12.80 -0.41
CA ARG A 505 18.29 -11.38 -0.24
C ARG A 505 16.79 -11.17 -0.14
N VAL A 506 16.00 -11.86 -0.96
CA VAL A 506 14.53 -11.82 -0.88
C VAL A 506 14.04 -12.33 0.48
N ALA A 507 14.57 -13.47 0.93
CA ALA A 507 14.23 -14.06 2.23
C ALA A 507 14.60 -13.11 3.39
N LEU A 508 15.82 -12.54 3.38
CA LEU A 508 16.28 -11.62 4.41
C LEU A 508 15.44 -10.34 4.45
N THR A 509 15.12 -9.77 3.28
CA THR A 509 14.29 -8.56 3.19
C THR A 509 12.87 -8.82 3.72
N THR A 510 12.30 -9.97 3.38
CA THR A 510 10.97 -10.39 3.86
C THR A 510 10.97 -10.61 5.37
N ALA A 511 11.99 -11.29 5.89
CA ALA A 511 12.17 -11.49 7.33
C ALA A 511 12.26 -10.15 8.06
N PHE A 512 13.07 -9.21 7.55
CA PHE A 512 13.17 -7.87 8.12
C PHE A 512 11.83 -7.12 8.08
N SER A 513 11.07 -7.23 6.99
CA SER A 513 9.74 -6.63 6.85
C SER A 513 8.72 -7.16 7.87
N ILE A 514 8.69 -8.47 8.06
CA ILE A 514 7.86 -9.11 9.09
C ILE A 514 8.30 -8.67 10.50
N LEU A 515 9.60 -8.63 10.77
CA LEU A 515 10.15 -8.22 12.06
C LEU A 515 9.79 -6.76 12.39
N LEU A 516 9.93 -5.84 11.43
CA LEU A 516 9.59 -4.43 11.61
C LEU A 516 8.07 -4.26 11.85
N TYR A 517 7.24 -4.95 11.07
CA TYR A 517 5.78 -4.98 11.27
C TYR A 517 5.42 -5.47 12.68
N ALA A 518 6.03 -6.59 13.12
CA ALA A 518 5.78 -7.17 14.43
C ALA A 518 6.28 -6.29 15.58
N LEU A 519 7.42 -5.62 15.41
CA LEU A 519 7.99 -4.69 16.38
C LEU A 519 7.04 -3.50 16.62
N ILE A 520 6.50 -2.90 15.56
CA ILE A 520 5.53 -1.80 15.71
C ILE A 520 4.27 -2.27 16.44
N GLY A 521 3.77 -3.47 16.11
CA GLY A 521 2.63 -4.06 16.83
C GLY A 521 2.93 -4.43 18.29
N LEU A 522 4.19 -4.69 18.65
CA LEU A 522 4.59 -4.84 20.05
C LEU A 522 4.59 -3.49 20.77
N VAL A 523 5.18 -2.46 20.17
CA VAL A 523 5.22 -1.11 20.73
C VAL A 523 3.81 -0.55 20.90
N GLU A 524 2.92 -0.73 19.93
CA GLU A 524 1.51 -0.37 20.02
C GLU A 524 0.83 -0.97 21.26
N ARG A 525 1.00 -2.27 21.49
CA ARG A 525 0.42 -2.96 22.65
C ARG A 525 0.98 -2.45 23.98
N ILE A 526 2.27 -2.10 24.03
CA ILE A 526 2.90 -1.55 25.23
C ILE A 526 2.35 -0.14 25.51
N VAL A 527 2.31 0.71 24.48
CA VAL A 527 1.85 2.10 24.61
C VAL A 527 0.37 2.16 24.96
N LEU A 528 -0.49 1.42 24.23
CA LEU A 528 -1.95 1.46 24.47
C LEU A 528 -2.36 0.88 25.82
N ARG A 529 -1.56 -0.01 26.43
CA ARG A 529 -1.81 -0.48 27.80
C ARG A 529 -1.76 0.64 28.83
N ALA A 530 -0.90 1.65 28.61
CA ALA A 530 -0.79 2.80 29.51
C ALA A 530 -1.98 3.78 29.42
N TYR A 531 -2.77 3.70 28.34
CA TYR A 531 -3.96 4.54 28.11
C TYR A 531 -5.29 3.81 28.35
N ALA A 532 -5.25 2.49 28.55
CA ALA A 532 -6.43 1.66 28.84
C ALA A 532 -6.71 1.51 30.34
N SER A 533 -5.80 2.00 31.21
CA SER A 533 -5.95 2.16 32.65
C SER A 533 -6.47 3.55 32.98
#